data_AF-F7S7M1-F1
#
_entry.id   AF-F7S7M1-F1
#
_cell.length_a   1.000
_cell.length_b   1.000
_cell.length_c   1.000
_cell.angle_alpha   90.00
_cell.angle_beta   90.00
_cell.angle_gamma   90.00
#
_symmetry.space_group_name_H-M   'P 1'
#
loop_
_entity.id
_entity.type
_entity.pdbx_description
1 polymer ?
#
loop_
_entity_poly.entity_id
_entity_poly.type
_entity_poly.pdbx_seq_one_letter_code
_entity_poly.pdbx_strand_id
1 'polypeptide(L)'
;GARVLPFRSSFLALAETDPPPLIQPVTIVYDRMDSLPVCRRNRPRIAWYGDMDIASHYAELGRHDWRATIVLDDPIELDGGRKALTATLERQIAARAAAIRQGRYPGPFTKA
;
A
#
# COMPACT_ATOMS: atom_id res chain seq x y z
N GLY A 1 1.16 -9.21 9.56
CA GLY A 1 -0.26 -8.81 9.57
C GLY A 1 -0.69 -8.38 8.17
N ALA A 2 -1.99 -8.35 7.87
CA ALA A 2 -2.51 -7.92 6.56
C ALA A 2 -3.06 -6.49 6.53
N ARG A 3 -3.08 -5.80 7.67
CA ARG A 3 -3.63 -4.45 7.82
C ARG A 3 -2.56 -3.39 7.56
N VAL A 4 -2.99 -2.24 7.08
CA VAL A 4 -2.17 -1.02 7.07
C VAL A 4 -1.98 -0.59 8.53
N LEU A 5 -0.75 -0.25 8.90
CA LEU A 5 -0.43 0.23 10.24
C LEU A 5 -0.65 1.73 10.33
N PRO A 6 -0.88 2.28 11.54
CA PRO A 6 -1.06 3.71 11.71
C PRO A 6 0.11 4.51 11.14
N PHE A 7 -0.20 5.60 10.44
CA PHE A 7 0.81 6.44 9.85
C PHE A 7 1.44 7.33 10.92
N ARG A 8 2.77 7.47 10.88
CA ARG A 8 3.46 8.41 11.75
C ARG A 8 3.44 9.77 11.10
N SER A 9 2.72 10.71 11.72
CA SER A 9 2.63 12.08 11.22
C SER A 9 3.99 12.76 11.08
N SER A 10 5.01 12.37 11.84
CA SER A 10 6.39 12.90 11.73
C SER A 10 7.00 12.74 10.34
N PHE A 11 6.55 11.76 9.54
CA PHE A 11 7.05 11.55 8.18
C PHE A 11 6.37 12.42 7.12
N LEU A 12 5.38 13.23 7.51
CA LEU A 12 4.65 14.12 6.61
C LEU A 12 4.99 15.60 6.88
N ALA A 13 6.23 15.90 7.29
CA ALA A 13 6.70 17.26 7.55
C ALA A 13 6.59 18.19 6.32
N LEU A 14 6.63 17.62 5.11
CA LEU A 14 6.39 18.34 3.85
C LEU A 14 5.01 19.02 3.78
N ALA A 15 4.06 18.62 4.63
CA ALA A 15 2.75 19.27 4.74
C ALA A 15 2.82 20.72 5.25
N GLU A 16 3.98 21.13 5.79
CA GLU A 16 4.20 22.44 6.42
C GLU A 16 5.10 23.35 5.57
N THR A 17 5.42 23.00 4.33
CA THR A 17 6.23 23.83 3.41
C THR A 17 5.40 24.87 2.68
N ASP A 18 6.06 25.95 2.23
CA ASP A 18 5.45 27.02 1.44
C ASP A 18 6.20 27.19 0.10
N PRO A 19 5.55 26.97 -1.08
CA PRO A 19 4.17 26.53 -1.22
C PRO A 19 3.96 25.06 -0.81
N PRO A 20 2.75 24.69 -0.39
CA PRO A 20 2.42 23.30 -0.06
C PRO A 20 2.45 22.42 -1.32
N PRO A 21 3.12 21.25 -1.29
CA PRO A 21 3.13 20.33 -2.44
C PRO A 21 1.79 19.60 -2.59
N LEU A 22 1.48 19.18 -3.81
CA LEU A 22 0.42 18.20 -4.05
C LEU A 22 0.85 16.82 -3.53
N ILE A 23 -0.06 16.14 -2.85
CA ILE A 23 0.19 14.81 -2.30
C ILE A 23 -0.46 13.77 -3.19
N GLN A 24 0.31 12.83 -3.73
CA GLN A 24 -0.21 11.71 -4.53
C GLN A 24 -0.34 10.45 -3.66
N PRO A 25 -1.55 10.02 -3.28
CA PRO A 25 -1.73 8.77 -2.55
C PRO A 25 -1.51 7.59 -3.49
N VAL A 26 -0.69 6.63 -3.05
CA VAL A 26 -0.42 5.39 -3.79
C VAL A 26 -0.65 4.19 -2.88
N THR A 27 -1.52 3.29 -3.30
CA THR A 27 -1.78 2.02 -2.61
C THR A 27 -1.17 0.87 -3.39
N ILE A 28 -0.31 0.08 -2.73
CA ILE A 28 0.31 -1.11 -3.31
C ILE A 28 -0.11 -2.34 -2.52
N VAL A 29 -0.63 -3.35 -3.22
CA VAL A 29 -1.02 -4.62 -2.61
C VAL A 29 -0.56 -5.79 -3.47
N TYR A 30 0.30 -6.64 -2.91
CA TYR A 30 0.53 -7.98 -3.43
C TYR A 30 -0.67 -8.86 -3.11
N ASP A 31 -1.50 -9.09 -4.11
CA ASP A 31 -2.85 -9.62 -3.92
C ASP A 31 -3.04 -10.99 -4.57
N ARG A 32 -2.15 -11.41 -5.47
CA ARG A 32 -2.14 -12.78 -6.01
C ARG A 32 -0.77 -13.45 -5.98
N MET A 33 -0.85 -14.77 -5.83
CA MET A 33 0.23 -15.74 -5.89
C MET A 33 -0.29 -16.91 -6.73
N ASP A 34 0.38 -17.25 -7.83
CA ASP A 34 -0.04 -18.31 -8.76
C ASP A 34 -1.51 -18.16 -9.19
N SER A 35 -1.90 -16.93 -9.54
CA SER A 35 -3.28 -16.52 -9.87
C SER A 35 -4.32 -16.61 -8.74
N LEU A 36 -3.97 -17.16 -7.58
CA LEU A 36 -4.84 -17.26 -6.41
C LEU A 36 -4.67 -16.08 -5.44
N PRO A 37 -5.70 -15.67 -4.69
CA PRO A 37 -5.57 -14.61 -3.70
C PRO A 37 -4.53 -14.90 -2.61
N VAL A 38 -3.73 -13.89 -2.26
CA VAL A 38 -2.82 -13.98 -1.11
C VAL A 38 -3.63 -14.01 0.19
N CYS A 39 -3.45 -15.06 0.98
CA CYS A 39 -4.08 -15.28 2.27
C CYS A 39 -3.05 -15.24 3.41
N ARG A 40 -3.50 -15.45 4.65
CA ARG A 40 -2.60 -15.44 5.82
C ARG A 40 -1.52 -16.52 5.74
N ARG A 41 -1.83 -17.69 5.15
CA ARG A 41 -0.92 -18.85 5.07
C ARG A 41 0.23 -18.64 4.10
N ASN A 42 -0.03 -18.04 2.93
CA ASN A 42 1.00 -17.83 1.90
C ASN A 42 1.71 -16.47 2.01
N ARG A 43 1.20 -15.54 2.83
CA ARG A 43 1.84 -14.24 3.08
C ARG A 43 3.34 -14.29 3.43
N PRO A 44 3.85 -15.24 4.25
CA PRO A 44 5.28 -15.31 4.54
C PRO A 44 6.16 -15.59 3.32
N ARG A 45 5.60 -16.06 2.20
CA ARG A 45 6.35 -16.30 0.96
C ARG A 45 6.71 -15.02 0.21
N ILE A 46 6.06 -13.90 0.51
CA ILE A 46 6.36 -12.58 -0.06
C ILE A 46 6.77 -11.52 0.97
N ALA A 47 6.41 -11.74 2.24
CA ALA A 47 6.77 -10.83 3.31
C ALA A 47 8.08 -11.29 3.95
N TRP A 48 9.11 -10.44 3.88
CA TRP A 48 10.36 -10.62 4.61
C TRP A 48 10.28 -9.87 5.95
N TYR A 49 10.40 -10.59 7.07
CA TYR A 49 10.35 -10.03 8.42
C TYR A 49 11.11 -10.90 9.43
N GLY A 50 11.43 -10.34 10.59
CA GLY A 50 12.12 -11.09 11.65
C GLY A 50 13.55 -11.46 11.26
N ASP A 51 13.91 -12.72 11.49
CA ASP A 51 15.22 -13.32 11.27
C ASP A 51 15.27 -14.20 10.01
N MET A 52 14.36 -14.00 9.05
CA MET A 52 14.35 -14.72 7.78
C MET A 52 15.65 -14.45 6.99
N ASP A 53 16.32 -15.52 6.57
CA ASP A 53 17.49 -15.44 5.69
C ASP A 53 17.11 -14.93 4.29
N ILE A 54 17.87 -13.98 3.76
CA ILE A 54 17.56 -13.31 2.50
C ILE A 54 17.70 -14.24 1.28
N ALA A 55 18.72 -15.11 1.27
CA ALA A 55 19.02 -15.95 0.11
C ALA A 55 17.94 -17.01 -0.08
N SER A 56 17.61 -17.73 0.99
CA SER A 56 16.53 -18.73 0.99
C SER A 56 15.15 -18.10 0.75
N HIS A 57 14.88 -16.91 1.31
CA HIS A 57 13.62 -16.20 1.07
C HIS A 57 13.47 -15.76 -0.40
N TYR A 58 14.54 -15.23 -1.00
CA TYR A 58 14.53 -14.83 -2.40
C TYR A 58 14.33 -16.02 -3.34
N ALA A 59 14.98 -17.16 -3.04
CA ALA A 59 14.78 -18.39 -3.79
C ALA A 59 13.32 -18.87 -3.71
N GLU A 60 12.69 -18.82 -2.53
CA GLU A 60 11.27 -19.17 -2.36
C GLU A 60 10.34 -18.21 -3.11
N LEU A 61 10.62 -16.90 -3.07
CA LEU A 61 9.86 -15.90 -3.81
C LEU A 61 9.84 -16.20 -5.31
N GLY A 62 10.98 -16.60 -5.88
CA GLY A 62 11.13 -16.91 -7.31
C GLY A 62 10.45 -18.21 -7.77
N ARG A 63 9.87 -19.01 -6.87
CA ARG A 63 9.13 -20.24 -7.23
C ARG A 63 7.68 -19.99 -7.62
N HIS A 64 7.22 -18.75 -7.52
CA HIS A 64 5.82 -18.38 -7.63
C HIS A 64 5.64 -17.15 -8.52
N ASP A 65 4.49 -17.10 -9.21
CA ASP A 65 4.07 -15.91 -9.94
C ASP A 65 3.33 -14.97 -9.00
N TRP A 66 3.71 -13.68 -9.01
CA TRP A 66 3.13 -12.68 -8.11
C TRP A 66 2.42 -11.58 -8.88
N ARG A 67 1.31 -11.09 -8.32
CA ARG A 67 0.67 -9.87 -8.80
C ARG A 67 0.66 -8.80 -7.72
N ALA A 68 1.16 -7.63 -8.09
CA ALA A 68 0.95 -6.40 -7.37
C ALA A 68 -0.15 -5.58 -8.06
N THR A 69 -1.13 -5.14 -7.29
CA THR A 69 -2.08 -4.12 -7.70
C THR A 69 -1.61 -2.78 -7.17
N ILE A 70 -1.47 -1.79 -8.05
CA ILE A 70 -1.05 -0.43 -7.73
C ILE A 70 -2.20 0.50 -8.09
N VAL A 71 -2.62 1.35 -7.14
CA VAL A 71 -3.66 2.35 -7.33
C VAL A 71 -3.10 3.71 -7.00
N LEU A 72 -3.29 4.65 -7.91
CA LEU A 72 -3.02 6.07 -7.77
C LEU A 72 -4.37 6.72 -7.61
N ASP A 73 -4.62 7.30 -6.45
CA ASP A 73 -5.86 8.05 -6.22
C ASP A 73 -5.71 9.49 -6.74
N ASP A 74 -6.77 10.30 -6.68
CA ASP A 74 -6.63 11.71 -7.02
C ASP A 74 -5.63 12.41 -6.09
N PRO A 75 -4.81 13.35 -6.61
CA PRO A 75 -3.94 14.17 -5.78
C PRO A 75 -4.74 14.92 -4.72
N ILE A 76 -4.19 14.99 -3.51
CA ILE A 76 -4.79 15.67 -2.37
C ILE A 76 -4.06 16.99 -2.15
N GLU A 77 -4.83 18.08 -2.10
CA GLU A 77 -4.34 19.36 -1.61
C GLU A 77 -4.17 19.33 -0.09
N LEU A 78 -3.16 20.04 0.39
CA LEU A 78 -2.88 20.12 1.82
C LEU A 78 -3.93 20.98 2.53
N ASP A 79 -4.82 20.33 3.28
CA ASP A 79 -5.80 20.97 4.15
C ASP A 79 -5.66 20.46 5.61
N GLY A 80 -5.74 21.35 6.58
CA GLY A 80 -5.68 21.02 8.02
C GLY A 80 -4.32 20.55 8.55
N GLY A 81 -3.23 20.75 7.78
CA GLY A 81 -1.86 20.46 8.18
C GLY A 81 -1.51 18.98 8.34
N ARG A 82 -0.32 18.71 8.86
CA ARG A 82 0.31 17.38 8.91
C ARG A 82 -0.53 16.27 9.56
N LYS A 83 -1.21 16.57 10.68
CA LYS A 83 -2.02 15.59 11.41
C LYS A 83 -3.31 15.23 10.65
N ALA A 84 -3.96 16.22 10.04
CA ALA A 84 -5.15 15.99 9.22
C ALA A 84 -4.80 15.17 7.98
N LEU A 85 -3.72 15.52 7.27
CA LEU A 85 -3.21 14.75 6.15
C LEU A 85 -2.93 13.29 6.54
N THR A 86 -2.25 13.07 7.66
CA THR A 86 -1.93 11.72 8.16
C THR A 86 -3.19 10.87 8.29
N ALA A 87 -4.21 11.42 8.96
CA ALA A 87 -5.46 10.69 9.22
C ALA A 87 -6.23 10.41 7.92
N THR A 88 -6.23 11.36 6.97
CA THR A 88 -6.87 11.20 5.67
C THR A 88 -6.18 10.12 4.83
N LEU A 89 -4.85 10.19 4.68
CA LEU A 89 -4.07 9.20 3.93
C LEU A 89 -4.20 7.80 4.54
N GLU A 90 -4.12 7.68 5.87
CA GLU A 90 -4.27 6.38 6.54
C GLU A 90 -5.63 5.75 6.26
N ARG A 91 -6.73 6.49 6.43
CA ARG A 91 -8.08 5.98 6.16
C ARG A 91 -8.24 5.55 4.71
N GLN A 92 -7.82 6.40 3.77
CA GLN A 92 -7.94 6.15 2.34
C GLN A 92 -7.14 4.92 1.89
N ILE A 93 -5.85 4.87 2.24
CA ILE A 93 -4.96 3.76 1.87
C ILE A 93 -5.38 2.46 2.55
N ALA A 94 -5.82 2.51 3.81
CA ALA A 94 -6.32 1.32 4.51
C ALA A 94 -7.60 0.77 3.85
N ALA A 95 -8.55 1.64 3.49
CA ALA A 95 -9.77 1.25 2.80
C ALA A 95 -9.47 0.66 1.41
N ARG A 96 -8.62 1.33 0.62
CA ARG A 96 -8.21 0.87 -0.71
C ARG A 96 -7.51 -0.50 -0.65
N ALA A 97 -6.57 -0.65 0.29
CA ALA A 97 -5.85 -1.91 0.47
C ALA A 97 -6.75 -3.05 0.96
N ALA A 98 -7.77 -2.75 1.77
CA ALA A 98 -8.77 -3.73 2.19
C ALA A 98 -9.67 -4.16 1.02
N ALA A 99 -10.13 -3.22 0.20
CA ALA A 99 -10.94 -3.50 -0.98
C ALA A 99 -10.22 -4.43 -1.98
N ILE A 100 -8.95 -4.13 -2.30
CA ILE A 100 -8.15 -4.95 -3.22
C ILE A 100 -8.01 -6.39 -2.70
N ARG A 101 -7.75 -6.58 -1.40
CA ARG A 101 -7.64 -7.92 -0.78
C ARG A 101 -8.95 -8.70 -0.79
N GLN A 102 -10.09 -8.01 -0.90
CA GLN A 102 -11.41 -8.61 -1.05
C GLN A 102 -11.77 -8.85 -2.53
N GLY A 103 -10.84 -8.63 -3.47
CA GLY A 103 -11.07 -8.74 -4.90
C GLY A 103 -11.88 -7.58 -5.50
N ARG A 104 -12.05 -6.49 -4.75
CA ARG A 104 -12.72 -5.27 -5.21
C ARG A 104 -11.67 -4.32 -5.77
N TYR A 105 -11.42 -4.48 -7.06
CA TYR A 105 -10.50 -3.62 -7.80
C TYR A 105 -11.22 -2.32 -8.17
N PRO A 106 -10.58 -1.15 -8.02
CA PRO A 106 -11.07 0.04 -8.69
C PRO A 106 -11.13 -0.23 -10.19
N GLY A 107 -12.08 0.43 -10.88
CA GLY A 107 -12.18 0.34 -12.34
C GLY A 107 -10.85 0.70 -13.01
N PRO A 108 -10.64 0.30 -14.28
CA PRO A 108 -9.43 0.65 -15.00
C PRO A 108 -9.21 2.17 -14.99
N PHE A 109 -7.95 2.59 -14.91
CA PHE A 109 -7.56 3.99 -15.14
C PHE A 109 -8.07 4.40 -16.51
N THR A 110 -9.16 5.16 -16.56
CA THR A 110 -9.61 5.83 -17.77
C THR A 110 -8.96 7.19 -17.73
N LYS A 111 -7.95 7.40 -18.58
CA LYS A 111 -7.35 8.71 -18.78
C LYS A 111 -8.45 9.64 -19.30
N ALA A 112 -8.71 10.74 -18.60
CA ALA A 112 -9.49 11.85 -19.17
C ALA A 112 -8.68 12.54 -20.27
#